data_AF-A0A2V9J6X8-F1
#
_entry.id   AF-A0A2V9J6X8-F1
#
_cell.length_a   1.000
_cell.length_b   1.000
_cell.length_c   1.000
_cell.angle_alpha   90.00
_cell.angle_beta   90.00
_cell.angle_gamma   90.00
#
_symmetry.space_group_name_H-M   'P 1'
#
loop_
_entity.id
_entity.type
_entity.pdbx_description
1 polymer ?
#
loop_
_entity_poly.entity_id
_entity_poly.type
_entity_poly.pdbx_seq_one_letter_code
_entity_poly.pdbx_strand_id
1 'polypeptide(L)'
;WPKGAYDSTSPPTIYKDLVITGSEVQEFPSKGPSGDVRAFDVRTGKLVWRFHTVPRPGEAGHETWEGDSWEDRSGTNVWTIMSVDMERGMIFLPIGSPSYDFYGADRKGQGLFGNSLVALNSATGKLLWYYQMVHHDIWDYDVSAPPNLITVRREGREIPAVAQVTKMGFVFILDRLTGKPLFPVEERPVAQSKVPGEATWPTQPFPVKPPPLAKISVTLDDVTTVTPQSRKYCLDNFGASLPGGIYTPWGLTNMSVEMPGTLGGGNWSGSSFNPSLGYLFVNVSEAGAVGFMKPQPAGSAEAYVRSSKWGGYARFWDDHHYPCQQPPWGDLNAIDLRTGEVAWKAPLGVVDDLEAKGIAKTGIYSLGGSIATAGGLVFIGGTVDHRFRAFDARTGKELWVDKLESNAHATPMTYLGKKTKKQFVVKKTKKQFVVIAVGPGGYFNPDTTAPTVLAAYALFPKGQSPGRVRSLAYPRTISAGPGREPQDIRAPAKAVTQPIPFGHQQHVQAGMNCDSCHQPAGTNGKMQIPGVADCMACHQSIKTDSPAIQKLARVQRDDNLLSWTRVYTLPDFVFFNHEKHINASVACAVCHGEVKDREYLWQEKEVSMVACVDCHKLRKAPVNCDLCHNIGH
;
A
#
# COMPACT_ATOMS: atom_id res chain seq x y z
N TRP A 1 -22.96 0.98 21.89
CA TRP A 1 -23.27 1.51 20.54
C TRP A 1 -23.36 0.40 19.47
N PRO A 2 -24.40 -0.46 19.47
CA PRO A 2 -24.50 -1.59 18.53
C PRO A 2 -24.74 -1.19 17.06
N LYS A 3 -25.09 0.07 16.79
CA LYS A 3 -25.24 0.64 15.44
C LYS A 3 -24.11 1.62 15.05
N GLY A 4 -23.13 1.82 15.93
CA GLY A 4 -22.02 2.74 15.66
C GLY A 4 -21.00 2.11 14.71
N ALA A 5 -20.22 2.95 14.02
CA ALA A 5 -19.16 2.47 13.13
C ALA A 5 -17.98 1.91 13.93
N TYR A 6 -17.57 0.70 13.59
CA TYR A 6 -16.39 0.05 14.14
C TYR A 6 -15.78 -0.83 13.04
N ASP A 7 -14.53 -0.54 12.67
CA ASP A 7 -13.81 -1.23 11.59
C ASP A 7 -12.36 -1.56 12.01
N SER A 8 -11.67 -2.34 11.18
CA SER A 8 -10.26 -2.69 11.33
C SER A 8 -9.53 -2.45 10.01
N THR A 9 -8.95 -1.27 9.85
CA THR A 9 -8.23 -0.88 8.62
C THR A 9 -6.76 -1.29 8.57
N SER A 10 -6.18 -1.72 9.70
CA SER A 10 -4.77 -2.12 9.80
C SER A 10 -4.60 -3.56 10.25
N PRO A 11 -3.48 -4.22 9.85
CA PRO A 11 -3.19 -5.57 10.27
C PRO A 11 -3.01 -5.67 11.80
N PRO A 12 -3.44 -6.79 12.42
CA PRO A 12 -3.18 -7.01 13.84
C PRO A 12 -1.69 -7.17 14.12
N THR A 13 -1.29 -6.87 15.35
CA THR A 13 0.09 -7.06 15.83
C THR A 13 0.19 -8.34 16.65
N ILE A 14 1.21 -9.16 16.39
CA ILE A 14 1.42 -10.43 17.09
C ILE A 14 2.50 -10.27 18.16
N TYR A 15 2.21 -10.73 19.38
CA TYR A 15 3.21 -10.91 20.44
C TYR A 15 3.04 -12.29 21.07
N LYS A 16 3.98 -13.21 20.77
CA LYS A 16 3.90 -14.63 21.21
C LYS A 16 2.55 -15.25 20.80
N ASP A 17 1.76 -15.75 21.75
CA ASP A 17 0.43 -16.33 21.52
C ASP A 17 -0.70 -15.29 21.55
N LEU A 18 -0.40 -13.98 21.47
CA LEU A 18 -1.40 -12.90 21.46
C LEU A 18 -1.53 -12.25 20.09
N VAL A 19 -2.77 -12.01 19.68
CA VAL A 19 -3.17 -11.12 18.59
C VAL A 19 -3.70 -9.83 19.20
N ILE A 20 -3.05 -8.71 18.92
CA ILE A 20 -3.39 -7.39 19.47
C ILE A 20 -3.97 -6.54 18.34
N THR A 21 -5.18 -6.01 18.56
CA THR A 21 -5.95 -5.25 17.56
C THR A 21 -6.28 -3.87 18.08
N GLY A 22 -6.12 -2.86 17.21
CA GLY A 22 -6.78 -1.57 17.35
C GLY A 22 -8.14 -1.56 16.65
N SER A 23 -8.59 -0.37 16.24
CA SER A 23 -9.85 -0.17 15.52
C SER A 23 -9.89 1.20 14.84
N GLU A 24 -10.66 1.30 13.77
CA GLU A 24 -11.25 2.56 13.31
C GLU A 24 -12.65 2.69 13.92
N VAL A 25 -12.98 3.88 14.43
CA VAL A 25 -14.31 4.21 14.95
C VAL A 25 -14.78 5.50 14.30
N GLN A 26 -16.04 5.86 14.50
CA GLN A 26 -16.60 7.08 13.93
C GLN A 26 -15.85 8.35 14.40
N GLU A 27 -15.59 9.26 13.47
CA GLU A 27 -15.11 10.62 13.80
C GLU A 27 -16.25 11.59 14.12
N PHE A 28 -17.46 11.28 13.66
CA PHE A 28 -18.67 12.07 13.93
C PHE A 28 -19.90 11.15 14.00
N PRO A 29 -20.83 11.36 14.96
CA PRO A 29 -20.76 12.29 16.08
C PRO A 29 -19.71 11.86 17.13
N SER A 30 -19.46 12.71 18.12
CA SER A 30 -18.40 12.53 19.10
C SER A 30 -18.54 11.33 20.05
N LYS A 31 -19.76 10.81 20.22
CA LYS A 31 -20.08 9.63 21.05
C LYS A 31 -20.33 8.39 20.21
N GLY A 32 -19.71 7.27 20.56
CA GLY A 32 -19.71 6.07 19.73
C GLY A 32 -19.06 4.83 20.36
N PRO A 33 -18.80 3.78 19.56
CA PRO A 33 -18.05 2.61 19.99
C PRO A 33 -16.67 2.98 20.52
N SER A 34 -16.17 2.26 21.53
CA SER A 34 -14.86 2.58 22.10
C SER A 34 -13.70 2.02 21.27
N GLY A 35 -12.70 2.87 21.06
CA GLY A 35 -11.45 2.60 20.37
C GLY A 35 -10.43 1.75 21.14
N ASP A 36 -10.83 1.10 22.24
CA ASP A 36 -9.90 0.40 23.12
C ASP A 36 -9.06 -0.63 22.37
N VAL A 37 -7.77 -0.71 22.71
CA VAL A 37 -6.88 -1.74 22.20
C VAL A 37 -7.12 -3.04 22.98
N ARG A 38 -7.23 -4.14 22.25
CA ARG A 38 -7.61 -5.46 22.79
C ARG A 38 -6.60 -6.51 22.36
N ALA A 39 -6.30 -7.43 23.26
CA ALA A 39 -5.48 -8.60 22.96
C ALA A 39 -6.26 -9.88 23.16
N PHE A 40 -6.12 -10.79 22.20
CA PHE A 40 -6.79 -12.07 22.17
C PHE A 40 -5.76 -13.19 22.07
N ASP A 41 -6.07 -14.32 22.70
CA ASP A 41 -5.30 -15.55 22.52
C ASP A 41 -5.44 -16.05 21.07
N VAL A 42 -4.32 -16.25 20.39
CA VAL A 42 -4.27 -16.57 18.95
C VAL A 42 -4.92 -17.91 18.61
N ARG A 43 -5.02 -18.83 19.58
CA ARG A 43 -5.53 -20.19 19.35
C ARG A 43 -7.03 -20.31 19.64
N THR A 44 -7.49 -19.56 20.63
CA THR A 44 -8.86 -19.68 21.17
C THR A 44 -9.73 -18.46 20.85
N GLY A 45 -9.14 -17.33 20.46
CA GLY A 45 -9.85 -16.07 20.26
C GLY A 45 -10.36 -15.41 21.54
N LYS A 46 -10.02 -15.94 22.72
CA LYS A 46 -10.46 -15.37 24.01
C LYS A 46 -9.77 -14.04 24.27
N LEU A 47 -10.52 -13.05 24.73
CA LEU A 47 -9.96 -11.78 25.20
C LEU A 47 -9.05 -12.03 26.42
N VAL A 48 -7.81 -11.57 26.35
CA VAL A 48 -6.80 -11.71 27.41
C VAL A 48 -6.68 -10.41 28.20
N TRP A 49 -6.55 -9.29 27.52
CA TRP A 49 -6.52 -7.97 28.16
C TRP A 49 -7.13 -6.90 27.25
N ARG A 50 -7.51 -5.79 27.86
CA ARG A 50 -8.03 -4.59 27.22
C ARG A 50 -7.37 -3.37 27.84
N PHE A 51 -6.96 -2.43 27.02
CA PHE A 51 -6.47 -1.12 27.44
C PHE A 51 -7.49 -0.06 27.04
N HIS A 52 -8.05 0.64 28.04
CA HIS A 52 -8.95 1.76 27.80
C HIS A 52 -8.15 2.96 27.32
N THR A 53 -8.36 3.36 26.07
CA THR A 53 -7.65 4.51 25.48
C THR A 53 -8.25 5.85 25.93
N VAL A 54 -9.54 5.83 26.31
CA VAL A 54 -10.18 6.83 27.17
C VAL A 54 -10.21 6.28 28.60
N PRO A 55 -9.41 6.81 29.53
CA PRO A 55 -9.29 6.30 30.89
C PRO A 55 -10.58 6.46 31.69
N ARG A 56 -10.90 5.41 32.45
CA ARG A 56 -12.06 5.38 33.36
C ARG A 56 -11.71 5.91 34.75
N PRO A 57 -12.70 6.22 35.62
CA PRO A 57 -12.44 6.60 37.00
C PRO A 57 -11.48 5.63 37.71
N GLY A 58 -10.38 6.17 38.24
CA GLY A 58 -9.31 5.41 38.91
C GLY A 58 -8.15 4.96 38.00
N GLU A 59 -8.24 5.18 36.69
CA GLU A 59 -7.17 4.91 35.74
C GLU A 59 -6.34 6.19 35.48
N ALA A 60 -5.05 6.01 35.14
CA ALA A 60 -4.15 7.13 34.87
C ALA A 60 -4.62 7.95 33.64
N GLY A 61 -4.64 9.27 33.76
CA GLY A 61 -5.07 10.18 32.69
C GLY A 61 -6.55 10.54 32.73
N HIS A 62 -7.36 9.88 33.58
CA HIS A 62 -8.78 10.19 33.72
C HIS A 62 -9.03 11.63 34.19
N GLU A 63 -8.16 12.15 35.05
CA GLU A 63 -8.20 13.53 35.55
C GLU A 63 -8.07 14.60 34.45
N THR A 64 -7.70 14.21 33.24
CA THR A 64 -7.59 15.10 32.08
C THR A 64 -8.89 15.26 31.29
N TRP A 65 -9.96 14.60 31.70
CA TRP A 65 -11.30 14.72 31.14
C TRP A 65 -12.21 15.44 32.14
N GLU A 66 -12.76 16.58 31.76
CA GLU A 66 -13.66 17.34 32.62
C GLU A 66 -15.04 16.66 32.69
N GLY A 67 -15.55 16.45 33.90
CA GLY A 67 -16.87 15.85 34.15
C GLY A 67 -17.05 14.51 33.45
N ASP A 68 -18.15 14.37 32.71
CA ASP A 68 -18.53 13.12 32.05
C ASP A 68 -18.10 13.08 30.57
N SER A 69 -17.15 13.93 30.17
CA SER A 69 -16.71 14.02 28.76
C SER A 69 -16.03 12.75 28.22
N TRP A 70 -15.56 11.90 29.11
CA TRP A 70 -14.96 10.59 28.81
C TRP A 70 -16.02 9.52 28.48
N GLU A 71 -17.27 9.68 28.94
CA GLU A 71 -18.31 8.68 28.80
C GLU A 71 -18.72 8.51 27.33
N ASP A 72 -18.71 7.26 26.86
CA ASP A 72 -19.09 6.88 25.49
C ASP A 72 -18.32 7.63 24.38
N ARG A 73 -17.15 8.19 24.70
CA ARG A 73 -16.31 8.93 23.76
C ARG A 73 -15.81 8.03 22.62
N SER A 74 -16.01 8.49 21.39
CA SER A 74 -15.41 7.91 20.18
C SER A 74 -14.02 8.52 19.92
N GLY A 75 -13.33 8.01 18.90
CA GLY A 75 -11.94 8.36 18.60
C GLY A 75 -10.99 7.74 19.62
N THR A 76 -9.86 8.39 19.89
CA THR A 76 -8.78 7.90 20.75
C THR A 76 -8.41 6.45 20.45
N ASN A 77 -8.48 6.07 19.19
CA ASN A 77 -8.35 4.72 18.71
C ASN A 77 -6.99 4.51 18.06
N VAL A 78 -6.63 3.24 17.84
CA VAL A 78 -5.47 2.88 17.02
C VAL A 78 -5.99 2.29 15.72
N TRP A 79 -6.28 3.14 14.74
CA TRP A 79 -6.71 2.68 13.40
C TRP A 79 -5.52 2.29 12.51
N THR A 80 -4.29 2.59 12.94
CA THR A 80 -3.05 2.30 12.20
C THR A 80 -2.25 1.13 12.78
N ILE A 81 -0.99 0.99 12.35
CA ILE A 81 -0.13 -0.15 12.67
C ILE A 81 0.65 0.12 13.96
N MET A 82 0.62 -0.85 14.88
CA MET A 82 1.40 -0.83 16.11
C MET A 82 2.78 -1.49 15.91
N SER A 83 3.72 -1.20 16.81
CA SER A 83 5.04 -1.83 16.83
C SER A 83 5.30 -2.57 18.13
N VAL A 84 6.06 -3.66 18.08
CA VAL A 84 6.40 -4.50 19.24
C VAL A 84 7.92 -4.67 19.37
N ASP A 85 8.43 -4.41 20.58
CA ASP A 85 9.75 -4.86 21.02
C ASP A 85 9.58 -6.27 21.62
N MET A 86 9.84 -7.29 20.80
CA MET A 86 9.72 -8.69 21.19
C MET A 86 10.63 -9.07 22.36
N GLU A 87 11.82 -8.48 22.43
CA GLU A 87 12.83 -8.79 23.44
C GLU A 87 12.39 -8.30 24.82
N ARG A 88 11.83 -7.09 24.88
CA ARG A 88 11.40 -6.46 26.14
C ARG A 88 9.93 -6.65 26.48
N GLY A 89 9.15 -7.22 25.55
CA GLY A 89 7.71 -7.41 25.74
C GLY A 89 6.95 -6.10 25.84
N MET A 90 7.28 -5.14 24.97
CA MET A 90 6.63 -3.83 24.92
C MET A 90 5.91 -3.65 23.58
N ILE A 91 4.70 -3.09 23.63
CA ILE A 91 3.96 -2.67 22.44
C ILE A 91 3.77 -1.15 22.47
N PHE A 92 3.85 -0.52 21.30
CA PHE A 92 3.74 0.91 21.10
C PHE A 92 2.48 1.21 20.28
N LEU A 93 1.60 2.01 20.87
CA LEU A 93 0.27 2.35 20.37
C LEU A 93 0.27 3.80 19.89
N PRO A 94 0.19 4.05 18.59
CA PRO A 94 0.01 5.39 18.05
C PRO A 94 -1.49 5.75 18.11
N ILE A 95 -1.91 6.53 19.11
CA ILE A 95 -3.33 6.81 19.39
C ILE A 95 -3.78 8.10 18.69
N GLY A 96 -4.93 8.01 18.00
CA GLY A 96 -5.60 9.10 17.28
C GLY A 96 -6.22 10.17 18.16
N SER A 97 -6.88 11.15 17.54
CA SER A 97 -7.56 12.24 18.24
C SER A 97 -8.86 11.80 18.92
N PRO A 98 -9.30 12.47 19.99
CA PRO A 98 -10.66 12.31 20.49
C PRO A 98 -11.70 12.90 19.55
N SER A 99 -12.71 12.11 19.20
CA SER A 99 -13.83 12.61 18.41
C SER A 99 -14.72 13.53 19.26
N TYR A 100 -15.39 14.53 18.71
CA TYR A 100 -15.27 15.01 17.34
C TYR A 100 -13.97 15.81 17.17
N ASP A 101 -13.20 15.50 16.13
CA ASP A 101 -11.80 15.96 16.02
C ASP A 101 -11.65 17.43 15.66
N PHE A 102 -12.74 18.11 15.28
CA PHE A 102 -12.72 19.53 14.88
C PHE A 102 -13.47 20.46 15.85
N TYR A 103 -14.04 19.93 16.94
CA TYR A 103 -14.76 20.73 17.92
C TYR A 103 -14.57 20.17 19.33
N GLY A 104 -14.02 20.98 20.25
CA GLY A 104 -13.61 20.53 21.59
C GLY A 104 -14.52 20.94 22.75
N ALA A 105 -15.70 21.53 22.49
CA ALA A 105 -16.51 22.16 23.55
C ALA A 105 -17.08 21.19 24.59
N ASP A 106 -17.36 19.94 24.18
CA ASP A 106 -17.95 18.90 25.02
C ASP A 106 -16.89 18.04 25.74
N ARG A 107 -15.59 18.27 25.48
CA ARG A 107 -14.47 17.45 25.97
C ARG A 107 -13.30 18.25 26.52
N LYS A 108 -13.60 19.22 27.38
CA LYS A 108 -12.61 20.08 28.01
C LYS A 108 -11.56 19.28 28.80
N GLY A 109 -10.34 19.79 28.82
CA GLY A 109 -9.17 19.15 29.43
C GLY A 109 -8.20 18.59 28.39
N GLN A 110 -7.10 17.99 28.84
CA GLN A 110 -6.02 17.56 27.96
C GLN A 110 -6.38 16.31 27.13
N GLY A 111 -7.36 15.51 27.57
CA GLY A 111 -7.94 14.42 26.78
C GLY A 111 -7.03 13.19 26.59
N LEU A 112 -6.27 12.79 27.62
CA LEU A 112 -5.41 11.61 27.53
C LEU A 112 -6.22 10.32 27.37
N PHE A 113 -5.84 9.35 26.55
CA PHE A 113 -4.57 9.24 25.82
C PHE A 113 -4.66 9.65 24.34
N GLY A 114 -5.58 10.55 23.98
CA GLY A 114 -5.66 11.10 22.63
C GLY A 114 -4.34 11.71 22.15
N ASN A 115 -4.05 11.58 20.86
CA ASN A 115 -2.85 12.10 20.20
C ASN A 115 -1.53 11.74 20.90
N SER A 116 -1.46 10.52 21.42
CA SER A 116 -0.33 10.05 22.23
C SER A 116 0.34 8.83 21.62
N LEU A 117 1.65 8.71 21.84
CA LEU A 117 2.33 7.42 21.76
C LEU A 117 2.28 6.77 23.14
N VAL A 118 1.61 5.62 23.24
CA VAL A 118 1.47 4.86 24.50
C VAL A 118 2.29 3.58 24.42
N ALA A 119 3.11 3.30 25.43
CA ALA A 119 3.83 2.05 25.57
C ALA A 119 3.19 1.18 26.66
N LEU A 120 2.84 -0.05 26.30
CA LEU A 120 2.27 -1.05 27.21
C LEU A 120 3.16 -2.28 27.32
N ASN A 121 3.04 -3.00 28.43
CA ASN A 121 3.51 -4.37 28.52
C ASN A 121 2.65 -5.26 27.61
N SER A 122 3.25 -5.89 26.59
CA SER A 122 2.52 -6.63 25.55
C SER A 122 1.72 -7.83 26.08
N ALA A 123 2.18 -8.45 27.18
CA ALA A 123 1.53 -9.63 27.75
C ALA A 123 0.30 -9.29 28.62
N THR A 124 0.29 -8.11 29.23
CA THR A 124 -0.70 -7.75 30.27
C THR A 124 -1.54 -6.53 29.94
N GLY A 125 -1.16 -5.73 28.95
CA GLY A 125 -1.81 -4.45 28.64
C GLY A 125 -1.51 -3.34 29.65
N LYS A 126 -0.64 -3.58 30.64
CA LYS A 126 -0.31 -2.57 31.67
C LYS A 126 0.46 -1.41 31.05
N LEU A 127 0.04 -0.18 31.37
CA LEU A 127 0.73 1.06 31.00
C LEU A 127 2.15 1.08 31.56
N LEU A 128 3.12 1.38 30.68
CA LEU A 128 4.53 1.60 31.05
C LEU A 128 4.86 3.09 31.03
N TRP A 129 4.53 3.77 29.93
CA TRP A 129 4.66 5.21 29.78
C TRP A 129 3.78 5.71 28.62
N TYR A 130 3.55 7.01 28.54
CA TYR A 130 2.94 7.67 27.39
C TYR A 130 3.64 9.01 27.10
N TYR A 131 3.51 9.48 25.87
CA TYR A 131 3.94 10.81 25.45
C TYR A 131 2.88 11.42 24.52
N GLN A 132 2.23 12.50 24.96
CA GLN A 132 1.21 13.20 24.17
C GLN A 132 1.87 14.23 23.24
N MET A 133 1.46 14.23 21.97
CA MET A 133 2.06 15.06 20.91
C MET A 133 1.15 16.21 20.47
N VAL A 134 -0.14 16.17 20.81
CA VAL A 134 -1.08 17.28 20.66
C VAL A 134 -1.96 17.33 21.90
N HIS A 135 -2.02 18.49 22.55
CA HIS A 135 -2.89 18.73 23.69
C HIS A 135 -4.26 19.21 23.22
N HIS A 136 -5.35 18.57 23.65
CA HIS A 136 -6.72 18.96 23.29
C HIS A 136 -6.88 19.25 21.79
N ASP A 137 -6.68 18.23 20.96
CA ASP A 137 -6.72 18.33 19.50
C ASP A 137 -8.08 18.87 19.00
N ILE A 138 -8.09 19.79 18.04
CA ILE A 138 -9.27 20.27 17.29
C ILE A 138 -8.98 20.38 15.77
N TRP A 139 -8.02 19.58 15.29
CA TRP A 139 -7.33 19.67 14.01
C TRP A 139 -7.24 18.33 13.25
N ASP A 140 -7.64 17.20 13.85
CA ASP A 140 -7.49 15.86 13.24
C ASP A 140 -6.00 15.54 12.99
N TYR A 141 -5.16 15.80 14.01
CA TYR A 141 -3.74 15.46 14.03
C TYR A 141 -3.46 14.13 14.74
N ASP A 142 -4.12 13.06 14.29
CA ASP A 142 -3.76 11.69 14.68
C ASP A 142 -2.26 11.42 14.64
N VAL A 143 -1.83 10.67 15.63
CA VAL A 143 -0.55 9.96 15.58
C VAL A 143 -0.77 8.71 14.73
N SER A 144 -0.71 8.83 13.41
CA SER A 144 -1.09 7.73 12.49
C SER A 144 0.09 6.89 12.00
N ALA A 145 1.32 7.42 12.04
CA ALA A 145 2.47 6.67 11.53
C ALA A 145 2.82 5.47 12.43
N PRO A 146 3.20 4.31 11.86
CA PRO A 146 3.71 3.19 12.64
C PRO A 146 4.96 3.60 13.44
N PRO A 147 5.02 3.37 14.77
CA PRO A 147 6.18 3.76 15.57
C PRO A 147 7.44 3.01 15.13
N ASN A 148 8.51 3.70 14.75
CA ASN A 148 9.73 3.06 14.27
C ASN A 148 10.66 2.71 15.45
N LEU A 149 10.79 1.43 15.78
CA LEU A 149 11.74 0.96 16.80
C LEU A 149 13.15 0.91 16.21
N ILE A 150 14.02 1.79 16.68
CA ILE A 150 15.34 2.06 16.11
C ILE A 150 16.42 2.09 17.20
N THR A 151 17.67 2.12 16.76
CA THR A 151 18.83 2.35 17.63
C THR A 151 19.49 3.65 17.21
N VAL A 152 19.59 4.59 18.15
CA VAL A 152 20.26 5.88 17.94
C VAL A 152 21.67 5.81 18.51
N ARG A 153 22.68 6.13 17.69
CA ARG A 153 24.08 6.17 18.12
C ARG A 153 24.49 7.60 18.43
N ARG A 154 24.48 7.98 19.70
CA ARG A 154 24.77 9.37 20.11
C ARG A 154 25.70 9.39 21.31
N GLU A 155 26.68 10.29 21.28
CA GLU A 155 27.64 10.49 22.38
C GLU A 155 28.34 9.17 22.81
N GLY A 156 28.66 8.32 21.83
CA GLY A 156 29.30 7.01 22.05
C GLY A 156 28.38 5.93 22.63
N ARG A 157 27.07 6.19 22.79
CA ARG A 157 26.07 5.25 23.32
C ARG A 157 25.11 4.79 22.23
N GLU A 158 24.69 3.53 22.33
CA GLU A 158 23.54 3.01 21.59
C GLU A 158 22.29 3.14 22.45
N ILE A 159 21.35 3.97 22.01
CA ILE A 159 20.11 4.27 22.73
C ILE A 159 18.96 3.54 22.01
N PRO A 160 18.21 2.66 22.70
CA PRO A 160 17.01 2.07 22.15
C PRO A 160 15.93 3.16 22.07
N ALA A 161 15.58 3.55 20.85
CA ALA A 161 14.68 4.67 20.60
C ALA A 161 13.44 4.24 19.81
N VAL A 162 12.41 5.07 19.89
CA VAL A 162 11.23 5.01 19.03
C VAL A 162 11.09 6.36 18.36
N ALA A 163 11.02 6.35 17.03
CA ALA A 163 10.72 7.54 16.23
C ALA A 163 9.25 7.52 15.82
N GLN A 164 8.53 8.60 16.14
CA GLN A 164 7.13 8.78 15.81
C GLN A 164 7.00 9.92 14.80
N VAL A 165 6.63 9.57 13.57
CA VAL A 165 6.26 10.54 12.54
C VAL A 165 4.80 10.98 12.78
N THR A 166 4.48 12.25 12.50
CA THR A 166 3.18 12.83 12.86
C THR A 166 2.57 13.66 11.72
N LYS A 167 1.23 13.80 11.74
CA LYS A 167 0.48 14.65 10.80
C LYS A 167 0.94 16.11 10.85
N MET A 168 1.45 16.59 11.99
CA MET A 168 2.03 17.94 12.13
C MET A 168 3.27 18.18 11.26
N GLY A 169 3.85 17.14 10.66
CA GLY A 169 5.14 17.23 9.96
C GLY A 169 6.35 17.18 10.89
N PHE A 170 6.13 16.82 12.16
CA PHE A 170 7.18 16.60 13.15
C PHE A 170 7.58 15.13 13.25
N VAL A 171 8.79 14.89 13.75
CA VAL A 171 9.24 13.58 14.19
C VAL A 171 9.68 13.68 15.64
N PHE A 172 9.00 12.96 16.53
CA PHE A 172 9.39 12.85 17.93
C PHE A 172 10.30 11.63 18.07
N ILE A 173 11.49 11.82 18.64
CA ILE A 173 12.46 10.72 18.88
C ILE A 173 12.56 10.55 20.39
N LEU A 174 12.02 9.45 20.89
CA LEU A 174 11.93 9.16 22.31
C LEU A 174 12.83 7.97 22.67
N ASP A 175 13.38 7.96 23.88
CA ASP A 175 13.89 6.74 24.50
C ASP A 175 12.71 5.76 24.65
N ARG A 176 12.79 4.59 24.00
CA ARG A 176 11.62 3.71 23.95
C ARG A 176 11.31 2.99 25.26
N LEU A 177 12.24 3.01 26.22
CA LEU A 177 12.06 2.40 27.54
C LEU A 177 11.35 3.35 28.50
N THR A 178 11.56 4.65 28.34
CA THR A 178 11.12 5.66 29.31
C THR A 178 10.13 6.69 28.75
N GLY A 179 10.00 6.79 27.43
CA GLY A 179 9.17 7.79 26.76
C GLY A 179 9.77 9.20 26.73
N LYS A 180 10.98 9.38 27.29
CA LYS A 180 11.63 10.70 27.36
C LYS A 180 12.17 11.12 25.99
N PRO A 181 11.97 12.38 25.54
CA PRO A 181 12.56 12.88 24.32
C PRO A 181 14.09 12.83 24.34
N LEU A 182 14.70 12.40 23.23
CA LEU A 182 16.15 12.44 23.03
C LEU A 182 16.63 13.83 22.59
N PHE A 183 15.73 14.64 22.03
CA PHE A 183 15.96 16.02 21.66
C PHE A 183 14.99 16.93 22.42
N PRO A 184 15.36 18.19 22.68
CA PRO A 184 14.47 19.14 23.36
C PRO A 184 13.14 19.27 22.63
N VAL A 185 12.06 19.36 23.41
CA VAL A 185 10.71 19.69 22.96
C VAL A 185 10.27 20.91 23.76
N GLU A 186 9.82 21.94 23.05
CA GLU A 186 9.38 23.20 23.64
C GLU A 186 7.86 23.28 23.65
N GLU A 187 7.28 23.69 24.77
CA GLU A 187 5.89 24.12 24.83
C GLU A 187 5.80 25.55 24.29
N ARG A 188 5.10 25.73 23.15
CA ARG A 188 4.94 27.05 22.53
C ARG A 188 3.48 27.49 22.58
N PRO A 189 3.20 28.77 22.89
CA PRO A 189 1.84 29.30 22.83
C PRO A 189 1.22 29.16 21.44
N VAL A 190 -0.05 28.78 21.38
CA VAL A 190 -0.81 28.67 20.12
C VAL A 190 -2.08 29.52 20.17
N ALA A 191 -2.67 29.79 19.00
CA ALA A 191 -3.89 30.59 18.91
C ALA A 191 -5.05 29.87 19.62
N GLN A 192 -5.88 30.66 20.32
CA GLN A 192 -7.02 30.15 21.07
C GLN A 192 -8.32 30.35 20.27
N SER A 193 -9.27 29.43 20.43
CA SER A 193 -10.51 29.48 19.66
C SER A 193 -11.42 30.64 20.07
N LYS A 194 -12.23 31.10 19.11
CA LYS A 194 -13.32 32.06 19.33
C LYS A 194 -14.70 31.43 19.11
N VAL A 195 -14.76 30.14 18.80
CA VAL A 195 -16.01 29.40 18.62
C VAL A 195 -16.69 29.26 19.99
N PRO A 196 -17.98 29.60 20.14
CA PRO A 196 -18.66 29.54 21.42
C PRO A 196 -18.58 28.16 22.08
N GLY A 197 -18.22 28.15 23.36
CA GLY A 197 -18.11 26.93 24.18
C GLY A 197 -16.87 26.08 23.92
N GLU A 198 -16.15 26.29 22.81
CA GLU A 198 -14.97 25.49 22.46
C GLU A 198 -13.83 25.72 23.48
N ALA A 199 -13.19 24.62 23.87
CA ALA A 199 -11.95 24.69 24.62
C ALA A 199 -10.74 24.58 23.67
N THR A 200 -9.63 25.18 24.09
CA THR A 200 -8.33 25.06 23.44
C THR A 200 -7.25 24.94 24.50
N TRP A 201 -6.13 24.30 24.17
CA TRP A 201 -4.96 24.25 25.05
C TRP A 201 -4.06 25.48 24.80
N PRO A 202 -3.48 26.10 25.85
CA PRO A 202 -2.68 27.32 25.69
C PRO A 202 -1.37 27.13 24.92
N THR A 203 -0.77 25.94 25.00
CA THR A 203 0.52 25.61 24.36
C THR A 203 0.44 24.32 23.54
N GLN A 204 1.43 24.04 22.73
CA GLN A 204 1.61 22.74 22.09
C GLN A 204 3.10 22.35 22.11
N PRO A 205 3.43 21.04 22.07
CA PRO A 205 4.79 20.57 22.02
C PRO A 205 5.38 20.72 20.61
N PHE A 206 6.57 21.34 20.52
CA PHE A 206 7.35 21.49 19.30
C PHE A 206 8.73 20.85 19.48
N PRO A 207 9.03 19.73 18.80
CA PRO A 207 10.37 19.18 18.83
C PRO A 207 11.32 20.15 18.14
N VAL A 208 12.43 20.47 18.82
CA VAL A 208 13.47 21.34 18.26
C VAL A 208 14.27 20.60 17.19
N LYS A 209 14.43 19.29 17.35
CA LYS A 209 15.10 18.42 16.37
C LYS A 209 14.37 17.08 16.19
N PRO A 210 14.26 16.58 14.95
CA PRO A 210 14.49 17.33 13.71
C PRO A 210 13.55 18.53 13.56
N PRO A 211 13.96 19.55 12.77
CA PRO A 211 13.05 20.63 12.41
C PRO A 211 11.83 20.06 11.66
N PRO A 212 10.75 20.85 11.53
CA PRO A 212 9.56 20.43 10.78
C PRO A 212 9.95 19.97 9.37
N LEU A 213 9.48 18.79 8.98
CA LEU A 213 9.79 18.20 7.68
C LEU A 213 8.87 18.72 6.56
N ALA A 214 7.66 19.10 6.92
CA ALA A 214 6.67 19.73 6.06
C ALA A 214 6.50 21.22 6.43
N LYS A 215 5.97 22.01 5.50
CA LYS A 215 5.52 23.38 5.79
C LYS A 215 4.45 23.37 6.89
N ILE A 216 4.63 24.24 7.89
CA ILE A 216 3.72 24.42 9.04
C ILE A 216 3.02 25.78 9.04
N SER A 217 3.21 26.57 7.99
CA SER A 217 2.57 27.87 7.79
C SER A 217 2.57 28.27 6.32
N VAL A 218 1.66 29.16 5.96
CA VAL A 218 1.53 29.71 4.61
C VAL A 218 1.08 31.18 4.70
N THR A 219 1.71 32.04 3.91
CA THR A 219 1.41 33.47 3.81
C THR A 219 1.00 33.85 2.38
N LEU A 220 0.62 35.12 2.15
CA LEU A 220 0.32 35.60 0.79
C LEU A 220 1.53 35.48 -0.16
N ASP A 221 2.76 35.58 0.36
CA ASP A 221 3.99 35.47 -0.42
C ASP A 221 4.27 34.03 -0.87
N ASP A 222 3.74 33.05 -0.13
CA ASP A 222 3.87 31.63 -0.46
C ASP A 222 2.90 31.16 -1.56
N VAL A 223 1.90 31.98 -1.92
CA VAL A 223 0.87 31.58 -2.89
C VAL A 223 1.51 31.25 -4.22
N THR A 224 1.11 30.11 -4.78
CA THR A 224 1.64 29.55 -6.02
C THR A 224 1.71 30.55 -7.17
N THR A 225 2.75 30.44 -7.98
CA THR A 225 2.96 31.16 -9.24
C THR A 225 3.16 30.18 -10.39
N VAL A 226 2.92 28.89 -10.16
CA VAL A 226 3.13 27.81 -11.13
C VAL A 226 2.35 28.05 -12.42
N THR A 227 1.11 28.53 -12.31
CA THR A 227 0.36 29.07 -13.44
C THR A 227 -0.39 30.35 -13.03
N PRO A 228 -0.64 31.30 -13.95
CA PRO A 228 -1.48 32.47 -13.66
C PRO A 228 -2.89 32.09 -13.20
N GLN A 229 -3.47 31.01 -13.75
CA GLN A 229 -4.80 30.51 -13.41
C GLN A 229 -4.84 29.98 -11.98
N SER A 230 -3.89 29.13 -11.60
CA SER A 230 -3.75 28.58 -10.26
C SER A 230 -3.55 29.70 -9.23
N ARG A 231 -2.64 30.65 -9.51
CA ARG A 231 -2.43 31.82 -8.66
C ARG A 231 -3.72 32.61 -8.44
N LYS A 232 -4.44 32.91 -9.52
CA LYS A 232 -5.70 33.65 -9.44
C LYS A 232 -6.73 32.89 -8.61
N TYR A 233 -6.91 31.59 -8.86
CA TYR A 233 -7.83 30.75 -8.10
C TYR A 233 -7.50 30.79 -6.60
N CYS A 234 -6.24 30.57 -6.25
CA CYS A 234 -5.81 30.51 -4.86
C CYS A 234 -5.99 31.85 -4.14
N LEU A 235 -5.66 32.98 -4.79
CA LEU A 235 -5.87 34.31 -4.22
C LEU A 235 -7.36 34.63 -4.03
N ASP A 236 -8.18 34.38 -5.05
CA ASP A 236 -9.62 34.66 -5.00
C ASP A 236 -10.34 33.84 -3.92
N ASN A 237 -9.93 32.58 -3.73
CA ASN A 237 -10.62 31.66 -2.84
C ASN A 237 -10.05 31.64 -1.41
N PHE A 238 -8.75 31.87 -1.24
CA PHE A 238 -8.08 31.68 0.05
C PHE A 238 -7.26 32.88 0.51
N GLY A 239 -6.98 33.87 -0.35
CA GLY A 239 -6.09 34.99 -0.01
C GLY A 239 -6.53 35.76 1.23
N ALA A 240 -7.84 35.96 1.42
CA ALA A 240 -8.40 36.62 2.59
C ALA A 240 -8.29 35.82 3.90
N SER A 241 -8.02 34.51 3.81
CA SER A 241 -7.83 33.60 4.94
C SER A 241 -6.37 33.42 5.33
N LEU A 242 -5.44 34.09 4.65
CA LEU A 242 -4.01 34.03 4.93
C LEU A 242 -3.60 35.16 5.89
N PRO A 243 -2.62 34.92 6.79
CA PRO A 243 -1.81 33.70 6.91
C PRO A 243 -2.55 32.52 7.54
N GLY A 244 -2.16 31.31 7.14
CA GLY A 244 -2.55 30.04 7.75
C GLY A 244 -1.37 29.36 8.46
N GLY A 245 -1.66 28.47 9.40
CA GLY A 245 -0.61 27.82 10.19
C GLY A 245 -1.07 26.59 10.96
N ILE A 246 -0.11 25.84 11.45
CA ILE A 246 -0.32 24.72 12.37
C ILE A 246 -1.03 25.22 13.64
N TYR A 247 -1.93 24.41 14.19
CA TYR A 247 -2.71 24.73 15.38
C TYR A 247 -3.52 26.03 15.26
N THR A 248 -3.94 26.40 14.05
CA THR A 248 -4.88 27.51 13.83
C THR A 248 -6.31 27.01 14.09
N PRO A 249 -7.05 27.56 15.07
CA PRO A 249 -8.44 27.18 15.28
C PRO A 249 -9.32 27.51 14.07
N TRP A 250 -10.39 26.72 13.89
CA TRP A 250 -11.37 26.96 12.83
C TRP A 250 -12.21 28.21 13.12
N GLY A 251 -12.33 29.11 12.15
CA GLY A 251 -13.13 30.33 12.29
C GLY A 251 -14.64 30.10 12.23
N LEU A 252 -15.45 31.05 12.71
CA LEU A 252 -16.93 30.99 12.66
C LEU A 252 -17.51 31.51 11.34
N THR A 253 -17.05 32.69 10.92
CA THR A 253 -17.58 33.43 9.77
C THR A 253 -16.58 33.47 8.63
N ASN A 254 -15.29 33.54 8.98
CA ASN A 254 -14.20 33.51 8.03
C ASN A 254 -13.61 32.10 7.99
N MET A 255 -13.24 31.66 6.79
CA MET A 255 -12.52 30.41 6.59
C MET A 255 -11.10 30.53 7.17
N SER A 256 -10.63 29.46 7.80
CA SER A 256 -9.23 29.29 8.23
C SER A 256 -8.47 28.42 7.23
N VAL A 257 -7.16 28.65 7.13
CA VAL A 257 -6.21 27.75 6.46
C VAL A 257 -5.34 27.08 7.51
N GLU A 258 -5.37 25.76 7.53
CA GLU A 258 -4.55 24.90 8.39
C GLU A 258 -3.40 24.30 7.56
N MET A 259 -2.18 24.32 8.11
CA MET A 259 -0.98 23.82 7.43
C MET A 259 -0.01 23.17 8.42
N PRO A 260 0.33 21.86 8.30
CA PRO A 260 -0.23 20.90 7.33
C PRO A 260 -1.71 20.65 7.60
N GLY A 261 -2.47 20.32 6.56
CA GLY A 261 -3.87 19.95 6.74
C GLY A 261 -4.04 18.53 7.28
N THR A 262 -5.28 18.04 7.35
CA THR A 262 -5.58 16.70 7.91
C THR A 262 -4.98 15.48 7.19
N LEU A 263 -4.46 15.63 5.96
CA LEU A 263 -3.61 14.62 5.31
C LEU A 263 -2.25 14.47 5.97
N GLY A 264 -1.86 15.47 6.76
CA GLY A 264 -0.61 15.58 7.45
C GLY A 264 0.59 15.88 6.55
N GLY A 265 1.68 16.30 7.18
CA GLY A 265 3.03 16.19 6.65
C GLY A 265 3.39 14.72 6.49
N GLY A 266 3.70 14.05 7.60
CA GLY A 266 3.82 12.59 7.63
C GLY A 266 2.49 11.94 8.01
N ASN A 267 2.19 10.76 7.48
CA ASN A 267 0.93 10.05 7.76
C ASN A 267 1.16 8.53 7.93
N TRP A 268 0.15 7.71 7.71
CA TRP A 268 0.15 6.25 7.91
C TRP A 268 1.26 5.51 7.15
N SER A 269 1.88 6.16 6.15
CA SER A 269 3.01 5.66 5.37
C SER A 269 4.19 5.26 6.24
N GLY A 270 4.38 5.93 7.38
CA GLY A 270 5.49 5.68 8.28
C GLY A 270 6.83 6.11 7.72
N SER A 271 7.88 5.42 8.14
CA SER A 271 9.26 5.70 7.72
C SER A 271 10.08 4.43 7.61
N SER A 272 11.23 4.51 6.94
CA SER A 272 12.22 3.42 6.92
C SER A 272 13.55 3.86 7.51
N PHE A 273 14.35 2.92 8.02
CA PHE A 273 15.58 3.21 8.74
C PHE A 273 16.76 2.42 8.15
N ASN A 274 17.90 3.10 7.96
CA ASN A 274 19.16 2.44 7.62
C ASN A 274 20.14 2.50 8.82
N PRO A 275 20.37 1.39 9.53
CA PRO A 275 21.23 1.36 10.71
C PRO A 275 22.70 1.62 10.43
N SER A 276 23.18 1.31 9.22
CA SER A 276 24.58 1.56 8.84
C SER A 276 24.87 3.05 8.64
N LEU A 277 23.89 3.81 8.14
CA LEU A 277 23.99 5.26 8.01
C LEU A 277 23.58 5.99 9.28
N GLY A 278 22.65 5.41 10.05
CA GLY A 278 21.94 6.09 11.13
C GLY A 278 20.86 7.03 10.62
N TYR A 279 20.33 6.79 9.42
CA TYR A 279 19.37 7.68 8.75
C TYR A 279 17.95 7.14 8.80
N LEU A 280 17.00 8.00 9.17
CA LEU A 280 15.56 7.76 9.06
C LEU A 280 15.03 8.43 7.79
N PHE A 281 14.31 7.70 6.95
CA PHE A 281 13.74 8.20 5.69
C PHE A 281 12.24 8.42 5.84
N VAL A 282 11.80 9.67 5.71
CA VAL A 282 10.42 10.10 5.92
C VAL A 282 9.93 10.83 4.68
N ASN A 283 8.88 10.30 4.04
CA ASN A 283 8.14 11.06 3.03
C ASN A 283 7.10 11.95 3.69
N VAL A 284 6.96 13.17 3.19
CA VAL A 284 5.95 14.13 3.63
C VAL A 284 5.16 14.68 2.45
N SER A 285 3.90 15.01 2.71
CA SER A 285 3.02 15.74 1.80
C SER A 285 2.88 17.18 2.27
N GLU A 286 2.93 18.15 1.35
CA GLU A 286 2.67 19.55 1.66
C GLU A 286 1.30 19.93 1.09
N ALA A 287 0.23 19.60 1.81
CA ALA A 287 -1.14 19.97 1.45
C ALA A 287 -1.88 20.51 2.67
N GLY A 288 -2.36 21.75 2.58
CA GLY A 288 -3.15 22.39 3.63
C GLY A 288 -4.61 21.94 3.64
N ALA A 289 -5.32 22.29 4.70
CA ALA A 289 -6.76 22.12 4.81
C ALA A 289 -7.45 23.47 4.99
N VAL A 290 -8.71 23.56 4.58
CA VAL A 290 -9.50 24.79 4.67
C VAL A 290 -10.88 24.52 5.24
N GLY A 291 -11.43 25.46 5.98
CA GLY A 291 -12.78 25.32 6.52
C GLY A 291 -13.14 26.37 7.57
N PHE A 292 -14.37 26.29 8.05
CA PHE A 292 -14.91 27.08 9.15
C PHE A 292 -15.92 26.22 9.94
N MET A 293 -16.22 26.63 11.17
CA MET A 293 -17.21 25.99 12.02
C MET A 293 -18.61 26.50 11.70
N LYS A 294 -19.44 25.63 11.14
CA LYS A 294 -20.84 25.92 10.85
C LYS A 294 -21.73 25.56 12.05
N PRO A 295 -22.53 26.50 12.60
CA PRO A 295 -23.49 26.20 13.63
C PRO A 295 -24.53 25.17 13.17
N GLN A 296 -24.92 24.29 14.07
CA GLN A 296 -25.96 23.27 13.83
C GLN A 296 -27.28 23.64 14.52
N PRO A 297 -28.42 23.09 14.04
CA PRO A 297 -29.70 23.22 14.74
C PRO A 297 -29.62 22.73 16.19
N ALA A 298 -30.38 23.37 17.08
CA ALA A 298 -30.49 22.93 18.48
C ALA A 298 -30.93 21.45 18.57
N GLY A 299 -30.29 20.69 19.45
CA GLY A 299 -30.53 19.24 19.58
C GLY A 299 -29.72 18.36 18.61
N SER A 300 -28.92 18.95 17.71
CA SER A 300 -27.89 18.22 16.96
C SER A 300 -26.85 17.61 17.90
N ALA A 301 -26.22 16.52 17.47
CA ALA A 301 -25.19 15.85 18.27
C ALA A 301 -23.99 16.77 18.59
N GLU A 302 -23.59 17.61 17.63
CA GLU A 302 -22.57 18.64 17.82
C GLU A 302 -23.19 20.02 17.57
N ALA A 303 -22.80 21.02 18.37
CA ALA A 303 -23.25 22.40 18.19
C ALA A 303 -22.63 23.06 16.94
N TYR A 304 -21.43 22.62 16.55
CA TYR A 304 -20.72 23.10 15.37
C TYR A 304 -20.09 21.94 14.60
N VAL A 305 -20.05 22.05 13.28
CA VAL A 305 -19.42 21.07 12.38
C VAL A 305 -18.53 21.80 11.40
N ARG A 306 -17.32 21.28 11.19
CA ARG A 306 -16.38 21.83 10.20
C ARG A 306 -16.97 21.71 8.80
N SER A 307 -16.99 22.83 8.07
CA SER A 307 -17.64 22.94 6.77
C SER A 307 -16.85 23.84 5.84
N SER A 308 -17.08 23.68 4.54
CA SER A 308 -16.67 24.62 3.50
C SER A 308 -17.59 24.45 2.28
N LYS A 309 -17.44 25.28 1.24
CA LYS A 309 -18.14 25.06 -0.04
C LYS A 309 -17.64 23.83 -0.81
N TRP A 310 -16.48 23.28 -0.45
CA TRP A 310 -15.90 22.07 -1.04
C TRP A 310 -16.07 20.82 -0.16
N GLY A 311 -16.85 20.91 0.94
CA GLY A 311 -17.07 19.81 1.89
C GLY A 311 -16.29 19.96 3.20
N GLY A 312 -16.53 19.03 4.13
CA GLY A 312 -15.98 19.08 5.51
C GLY A 312 -14.47 18.82 5.60
N TYR A 313 -13.90 18.06 4.67
CA TYR A 313 -12.47 17.73 4.59
C TYR A 313 -11.75 18.46 3.43
N ALA A 314 -12.17 19.69 3.15
CA ALA A 314 -11.61 20.49 2.05
C ALA A 314 -10.12 20.80 2.23
N ARG A 315 -9.44 20.95 1.09
CA ARG A 315 -7.99 21.16 0.99
C ARG A 315 -7.64 22.54 0.43
N PHE A 316 -6.45 23.00 0.76
CA PHE A 316 -5.85 24.22 0.25
C PHE A 316 -5.16 23.95 -1.10
N TRP A 317 -5.96 23.75 -2.14
CA TRP A 317 -5.50 23.51 -3.52
C TRP A 317 -6.44 24.16 -4.54
N ASP A 318 -6.01 24.22 -5.80
CA ASP A 318 -6.83 24.68 -6.92
C ASP A 318 -7.76 23.58 -7.49
N ASP A 319 -8.44 23.91 -8.58
CA ASP A 319 -9.35 23.02 -9.31
C ASP A 319 -8.64 21.86 -10.04
N HIS A 320 -7.32 21.94 -10.21
CA HIS A 320 -6.48 20.85 -10.71
C HIS A 320 -5.84 20.04 -9.57
N HIS A 321 -6.23 20.32 -8.32
CA HIS A 321 -5.64 19.76 -7.11
C HIS A 321 -4.15 20.08 -6.92
N TYR A 322 -3.67 21.19 -7.47
CA TYR A 322 -2.35 21.73 -7.14
C TYR A 322 -2.43 22.49 -5.82
N PRO A 323 -1.64 22.12 -4.80
CA PRO A 323 -1.60 22.89 -3.56
C PRO A 323 -1.32 24.37 -3.81
N CYS A 324 -2.03 25.22 -3.07
CA CYS A 324 -2.05 26.66 -3.34
C CYS A 324 -0.79 27.40 -2.90
N GLN A 325 0.16 26.72 -2.25
CA GLN A 325 1.51 27.21 -1.98
C GLN A 325 2.50 26.76 -3.07
N GLN A 326 3.67 27.41 -3.15
CA GLN A 326 4.73 27.00 -4.10
C GLN A 326 5.21 25.54 -3.88
N PRO A 327 5.54 24.80 -4.96
CA PRO A 327 6.20 23.50 -4.86
C PRO A 327 7.61 23.62 -4.25
N PRO A 328 8.18 22.53 -3.70
CA PRO A 328 7.70 21.14 -3.80
C PRO A 328 6.47 20.85 -2.94
N TRP A 329 5.54 20.05 -3.45
CA TRP A 329 4.32 19.64 -2.76
C TRP A 329 4.43 18.29 -2.04
N GLY A 330 5.61 17.69 -2.09
CA GLY A 330 5.95 16.46 -1.41
C GLY A 330 7.44 16.20 -1.50
N ASP A 331 7.98 15.62 -0.45
CA ASP A 331 9.43 15.41 -0.30
C ASP A 331 9.74 14.08 0.37
N LEU A 332 10.89 13.51 0.01
CA LEU A 332 11.56 12.45 0.76
C LEU A 332 12.72 13.08 1.54
N ASN A 333 12.73 12.85 2.84
CA ASN A 333 13.72 13.43 3.76
C ASN A 333 14.56 12.31 4.37
N ALA A 334 15.85 12.55 4.57
CA ALA A 334 16.69 11.74 5.46
C ALA A 334 17.09 12.55 6.69
N ILE A 335 16.82 12.00 7.88
CA ILE A 335 17.22 12.57 9.16
C ILE A 335 18.43 11.80 9.68
N ASP A 336 19.52 12.50 9.98
CA ASP A 336 20.63 11.92 10.75
C ASP A 336 20.22 11.86 12.23
N LEU A 337 19.92 10.66 12.70
CA LEU A 337 19.42 10.44 14.06
C LEU A 337 20.46 10.73 15.15
N ARG A 338 21.75 10.85 14.79
CA ARG A 338 22.80 11.20 15.76
C ARG A 338 22.71 12.67 16.17
N THR A 339 22.42 13.54 15.20
CA THR A 339 22.40 15.00 15.37
C THR A 339 20.99 15.56 15.44
N GLY A 340 20.01 14.80 14.93
CA GLY A 340 18.64 15.26 14.70
C GLY A 340 18.51 16.17 13.49
N GLU A 341 19.51 16.29 12.62
CA GLU A 341 19.47 17.20 11.47
C GLU A 341 18.93 16.51 10.22
N VAL A 342 18.36 17.29 9.29
CA VAL A 342 18.02 16.80 7.95
C VAL A 342 19.32 16.65 7.15
N ALA A 343 19.72 15.41 6.86
CA ALA A 343 20.91 15.10 6.09
C ALA A 343 20.73 15.44 4.60
N TRP A 344 19.54 15.21 4.06
CA TRP A 344 19.14 15.64 2.72
C TRP A 344 17.61 15.67 2.60
N LYS A 345 17.11 16.48 1.66
CA LYS A 345 15.70 16.60 1.27
C LYS A 345 15.62 16.54 -0.26
N ALA A 346 14.72 15.72 -0.80
CA ALA A 346 14.54 15.53 -2.24
C ALA A 346 13.05 15.62 -2.61
N PRO A 347 12.66 16.45 -3.60
CA PRO A 347 11.29 16.48 -4.11
C PRO A 347 10.83 15.09 -4.53
N LEU A 348 9.71 14.66 -3.96
CA LEU A 348 9.16 13.33 -4.17
C LEU A 348 7.93 13.41 -5.05
N GLY A 349 8.07 12.93 -6.28
CA GLY A 349 7.01 12.94 -7.28
C GLY A 349 7.04 14.13 -8.22
N VAL A 350 6.19 14.05 -9.25
CA VAL A 350 6.06 15.07 -10.29
C VAL A 350 4.63 15.17 -10.80
N VAL A 351 4.23 16.36 -11.18
CA VAL A 351 3.01 16.63 -11.95
C VAL A 351 3.37 16.68 -13.43
N ASP A 352 2.96 15.65 -14.19
CA ASP A 352 3.31 15.46 -15.60
C ASP A 352 2.97 16.69 -16.47
N ASP A 353 1.80 17.30 -16.28
CA ASP A 353 1.34 18.46 -17.04
C ASP A 353 2.19 19.73 -16.82
N LEU A 354 2.80 19.85 -15.64
CA LEU A 354 3.67 20.96 -15.28
C LEU A 354 5.10 20.69 -15.73
N GLU A 355 5.56 19.45 -15.63
CA GLU A 355 6.86 19.02 -16.16
C GLU A 355 6.93 19.21 -17.69
N ALA A 356 5.86 18.87 -18.41
CA ALA A 356 5.74 19.12 -19.85
C ALA A 356 5.85 20.62 -20.22
N LYS A 357 5.56 21.52 -19.27
CA LYS A 357 5.69 22.98 -19.40
C LYS A 357 7.03 23.52 -18.87
N GLY A 358 7.98 22.64 -18.52
CA GLY A 358 9.30 22.99 -18.03
C GLY A 358 9.38 23.24 -16.52
N ILE A 359 8.30 22.99 -15.77
CA ILE A 359 8.26 23.12 -14.31
C ILE A 359 8.54 21.73 -13.71
N ALA A 360 9.82 21.41 -13.56
CA ALA A 360 10.27 20.13 -13.01
C ALA A 360 10.31 20.14 -11.48
N LYS A 361 10.43 18.95 -10.87
CA LYS A 361 10.58 18.74 -9.42
C LYS A 361 9.48 19.38 -8.57
N THR A 362 8.25 19.32 -9.07
CA THR A 362 7.08 19.86 -8.39
C THR A 362 6.80 19.14 -7.07
N GLY A 363 7.28 17.92 -6.88
CA GLY A 363 6.81 17.06 -5.79
C GLY A 363 5.31 16.79 -5.95
N ILE A 364 4.80 15.81 -5.21
CA ILE A 364 3.36 15.64 -5.07
C ILE A 364 3.07 14.89 -3.78
N TYR A 365 1.87 15.12 -3.24
CA TYR A 365 1.39 14.40 -2.07
C TYR A 365 1.46 12.88 -2.29
N SER A 366 1.70 12.17 -1.20
CA SER A 366 1.93 10.73 -1.21
C SER A 366 1.16 10.03 -0.09
N LEU A 367 0.62 8.85 -0.40
CA LEU A 367 0.09 7.87 0.54
C LEU A 367 0.91 6.60 0.32
N GLY A 368 1.69 6.17 1.30
CA GLY A 368 2.56 5.00 1.17
C GLY A 368 4.00 5.28 1.61
N GLY A 369 4.60 4.28 2.27
CA GLY A 369 5.93 4.41 2.88
C GLY A 369 7.07 4.00 1.98
N SER A 370 8.28 4.16 2.51
CA SER A 370 9.51 3.70 1.88
C SER A 370 10.03 2.40 2.50
N ILE A 371 10.93 1.72 1.80
CA ILE A 371 11.80 0.70 2.38
C ILE A 371 13.27 1.03 2.10
N ALA A 372 14.11 0.94 3.11
CA ALA A 372 15.56 1.07 3.00
C ALA A 372 16.23 -0.31 2.93
N THR A 373 17.27 -0.44 2.11
CA THR A 373 18.01 -1.69 1.93
C THR A 373 19.48 -1.55 2.30
N ALA A 374 20.11 -2.67 2.66
CA ALA A 374 21.56 -2.72 2.94
C ALA A 374 22.43 -2.38 1.71
N GLY A 375 21.86 -2.40 0.50
CA GLY A 375 22.52 -1.96 -0.73
C GLY A 375 22.69 -0.44 -0.83
N GLY A 376 22.18 0.34 0.14
CA GLY A 376 22.22 1.80 0.09
C GLY A 376 21.14 2.41 -0.79
N LEU A 377 20.02 1.70 -0.98
CA LEU A 377 18.88 2.17 -1.76
C LEU A 377 17.64 2.36 -0.88
N VAL A 378 16.86 3.40 -1.18
CA VAL A 378 15.53 3.65 -0.61
C VAL A 378 14.51 3.55 -1.74
N PHE A 379 13.54 2.66 -1.61
CA PHE A 379 12.47 2.47 -2.59
C PHE A 379 11.15 3.05 -2.09
N ILE A 380 10.39 3.70 -2.97
CA ILE A 380 9.09 4.29 -2.64
C ILE A 380 8.22 4.40 -3.90
N GLY A 381 6.91 4.15 -3.76
CA GLY A 381 5.92 4.30 -4.84
C GLY A 381 4.66 5.09 -4.45
N GLY A 382 4.63 5.64 -3.23
CA GLY A 382 3.42 6.22 -2.63
C GLY A 382 2.92 7.53 -3.25
N THR A 383 3.60 8.07 -4.25
CA THR A 383 3.18 9.29 -4.94
C THR A 383 2.06 9.01 -5.93
N VAL A 384 1.18 10.00 -6.12
CA VAL A 384 0.01 9.89 -7.00
C VAL A 384 0.34 10.01 -8.48
N ASP A 385 1.61 10.12 -8.82
CA ASP A 385 2.12 10.22 -10.19
C ASP A 385 2.45 8.87 -10.84
N HIS A 386 1.94 7.78 -10.24
CA HIS A 386 2.04 6.40 -10.70
C HIS A 386 3.47 5.95 -10.99
N ARG A 387 4.42 6.29 -10.12
CA ARG A 387 5.84 5.96 -10.32
C ARG A 387 6.45 5.27 -9.12
N PHE A 388 7.20 4.20 -9.39
CA PHE A 388 8.04 3.53 -8.42
C PHE A 388 9.48 3.98 -8.57
N ARG A 389 10.12 4.37 -7.46
CA ARG A 389 11.42 5.04 -7.46
C ARG A 389 12.45 4.34 -6.59
N ALA A 390 13.71 4.53 -6.94
CA ALA A 390 14.85 4.20 -6.09
C ALA A 390 15.78 5.41 -5.92
N PHE A 391 16.07 5.74 -4.67
CA PHE A 391 16.98 6.81 -4.28
C PHE A 391 18.26 6.25 -3.65
N ASP A 392 19.39 6.92 -3.87
CA ASP A 392 20.60 6.69 -3.10
C ASP A 392 20.38 7.11 -1.64
N ALA A 393 20.53 6.17 -0.71
CA ALA A 393 20.21 6.37 0.70
C ALA A 393 21.09 7.44 1.38
N ARG A 394 22.30 7.69 0.88
CA ARG A 394 23.23 8.65 1.49
C ARG A 394 23.01 10.07 0.98
N THR A 395 22.66 10.21 -0.29
CA THR A 395 22.65 11.50 -1.00
C THR A 395 21.26 12.00 -1.39
N GLY A 396 20.24 11.14 -1.37
CA GLY A 396 18.90 11.48 -1.82
C GLY A 396 18.77 11.62 -3.34
N LYS A 397 19.79 11.22 -4.11
CA LYS A 397 19.74 11.26 -5.57
C LYS A 397 18.80 10.17 -6.08
N GLU A 398 17.81 10.53 -6.89
CA GLU A 398 17.01 9.56 -7.64
C GLU A 398 17.93 8.83 -8.65
N LEU A 399 17.97 7.50 -8.55
CA LEU A 399 18.82 6.64 -9.37
C LEU A 399 18.04 5.91 -10.45
N TRP A 400 16.75 5.68 -10.19
CA TRP A 400 15.89 4.89 -11.06
C TRP A 400 14.42 5.20 -10.79
N VAL A 401 13.63 5.14 -11.86
CA VAL A 401 12.19 5.32 -11.84
C VAL A 401 11.56 4.38 -12.87
N ASP A 402 10.38 3.86 -12.55
CA ASP A 402 9.50 3.16 -13.48
C ASP A 402 8.07 3.66 -13.35
N LYS A 403 7.39 3.80 -14.49
CA LYS A 403 5.99 4.24 -14.54
C LYS A 403 5.10 3.00 -14.44
N LEU A 404 4.25 3.01 -13.42
CA LEU A 404 3.32 1.93 -13.11
C LEU A 404 1.99 2.14 -13.85
N GLU A 405 1.21 1.07 -13.93
CA GLU A 405 -0.12 1.11 -14.52
C GLU A 405 -1.16 1.85 -13.65
N SER A 406 -0.87 2.04 -12.35
CA SER A 406 -1.71 2.78 -11.42
C SER A 406 -0.92 3.23 -10.17
N ASN A 407 -1.62 3.66 -9.12
CA ASN A 407 -1.03 4.05 -7.85
C ASN A 407 -0.44 2.87 -7.09
N ALA A 408 0.63 3.16 -6.36
CA ALA A 408 1.28 2.20 -5.47
C ALA A 408 1.32 2.74 -4.05
N HIS A 409 0.14 2.89 -3.43
CA HIS A 409 0.00 3.51 -2.12
C HIS A 409 0.46 2.64 -0.93
N ALA A 410 0.96 1.43 -1.21
CA ALA A 410 1.48 0.52 -0.19
C ALA A 410 2.97 0.81 0.11
N THR A 411 3.42 0.40 1.30
CA THR A 411 4.86 0.33 1.58
C THR A 411 5.48 -0.86 0.84
N PRO A 412 6.56 -0.68 0.05
CA PRO A 412 7.20 -1.77 -0.65
C PRO A 412 7.83 -2.79 0.31
N MET A 413 7.94 -4.03 -0.12
CA MET A 413 8.64 -5.09 0.62
C MET A 413 9.80 -5.67 -0.20
N THR A 414 10.74 -6.33 0.48
CA THR A 414 11.80 -7.09 -0.20
C THR A 414 11.90 -8.52 0.30
N TYR A 415 12.21 -9.45 -0.59
CA TYR A 415 12.44 -10.85 -0.24
C TYR A 415 13.44 -11.53 -1.17
N LEU A 416 13.99 -12.66 -0.72
CA LEU A 416 14.83 -13.52 -1.55
C LEU A 416 13.97 -14.60 -2.23
N GLY A 417 13.94 -14.59 -3.56
CA GLY A 417 13.28 -15.62 -4.34
C GLY A 417 13.98 -16.99 -4.24
N LYS A 418 13.28 -18.05 -4.70
CA LYS A 418 13.80 -19.42 -4.76
C LYS A 418 15.09 -19.48 -5.60
N LYS A 419 16.01 -20.39 -5.25
CA LYS A 419 17.25 -20.63 -6.01
C LYS A 419 16.88 -21.06 -7.45
N THR A 420 17.21 -20.25 -8.45
CA THR A 420 17.01 -20.61 -9.86
C THR A 420 18.31 -21.19 -10.42
N LYS A 421 18.22 -22.29 -11.20
CA LYS A 421 19.36 -22.77 -11.99
C LYS A 421 19.56 -21.77 -13.13
N LYS A 422 20.67 -21.02 -13.12
CA LYS A 422 21.12 -20.37 -14.37
C LYS A 422 21.60 -21.46 -15.30
N GLN A 423 21.04 -21.54 -16.50
CA GLN A 423 21.29 -22.60 -17.49
C GLN A 423 22.76 -22.68 -17.96
N PHE A 424 23.62 -21.74 -17.56
CA PHE A 424 25.03 -21.65 -17.98
C PHE A 424 26.03 -21.33 -16.86
N VAL A 425 25.62 -21.32 -15.59
CA VAL A 425 26.54 -21.07 -14.45
C VAL A 425 26.21 -22.00 -13.29
N VAL A 426 27.18 -22.79 -12.83
CA VAL A 426 27.08 -23.77 -11.72
C VAL A 426 26.82 -23.12 -10.34
N LYS A 427 26.58 -21.81 -10.27
CA LYS A 427 26.23 -21.10 -9.02
C LYS A 427 24.72 -20.87 -8.94
N LYS A 428 24.06 -21.58 -8.02
CA LYS A 428 22.68 -21.29 -7.58
C LYS A 428 22.68 -19.95 -6.82
N THR A 429 22.30 -18.85 -7.47
CA THR A 429 22.13 -17.56 -6.79
C THR A 429 20.66 -17.34 -6.44
N LYS A 430 20.38 -16.89 -5.22
CA LYS A 430 19.08 -16.33 -4.86
C LYS A 430 19.01 -14.93 -5.47
N LYS A 431 17.88 -14.58 -6.10
CA LYS A 431 17.62 -13.21 -6.53
C LYS A 431 16.84 -12.51 -5.43
N GLN A 432 17.25 -11.30 -5.06
CA GLN A 432 16.43 -10.45 -4.21
C GLN A 432 15.45 -9.68 -5.09
N PHE A 433 14.24 -9.50 -4.60
CA PHE A 433 13.21 -8.70 -5.26
C PHE A 433 12.78 -7.57 -4.34
N VAL A 434 12.45 -6.44 -4.92
CA VAL A 434 11.59 -5.43 -4.29
C VAL A 434 10.23 -5.50 -4.96
N VAL A 435 9.16 -5.55 -4.17
CA VAL A 435 7.79 -5.76 -4.65
C VAL A 435 6.86 -4.75 -4.00
N ILE A 436 5.90 -4.26 -4.78
CA ILE A 436 4.90 -3.31 -4.33
C ILE A 436 3.54 -3.67 -4.92
N ALA A 437 2.48 -3.47 -4.13
CA ALA A 437 1.11 -3.58 -4.60
C ALA A 437 0.75 -2.31 -5.38
N VAL A 438 0.21 -2.50 -6.58
CA VAL A 438 -0.25 -1.45 -7.48
C VAL A 438 -1.72 -1.69 -7.71
N GLY A 439 -2.56 -0.68 -7.53
CA GLY A 439 -4.00 -0.87 -7.66
C GLY A 439 -4.71 0.43 -7.99
N PRO A 440 -5.86 0.32 -8.69
CA PRO A 440 -6.71 1.45 -8.97
C PRO A 440 -7.38 1.95 -7.68
N GLY A 441 -7.94 3.15 -7.73
CA GLY A 441 -8.69 3.72 -6.63
C GLY A 441 -7.82 4.37 -5.55
N GLY A 442 -8.47 4.69 -4.43
CA GLY A 442 -7.88 5.37 -3.28
C GLY A 442 -8.25 6.84 -3.22
N TYR A 443 -7.92 7.48 -2.09
CA TYR A 443 -8.34 8.85 -1.78
C TYR A 443 -7.96 9.88 -2.85
N PHE A 444 -6.81 9.68 -3.50
CA PHE A 444 -6.29 10.57 -4.55
C PHE A 444 -6.50 10.09 -5.97
N ASN A 445 -7.13 8.94 -6.18
CA ASN A 445 -7.38 8.44 -7.52
C ASN A 445 -8.80 7.87 -7.64
N PRO A 446 -9.71 8.60 -8.28
CA PRO A 446 -11.06 8.12 -8.51
C PRO A 446 -11.11 7.04 -9.60
N ASP A 447 -10.04 6.85 -10.39
CA ASP A 447 -9.98 5.81 -11.40
C ASP A 447 -9.88 4.43 -10.75
N THR A 448 -10.99 3.70 -10.82
CA THR A 448 -11.14 2.33 -10.32
C THR A 448 -10.93 1.27 -11.43
N THR A 449 -10.60 1.70 -12.66
CA THR A 449 -10.62 0.84 -13.85
C THR A 449 -9.31 0.10 -14.12
N ALA A 450 -8.19 0.55 -13.55
CA ALA A 450 -6.89 -0.12 -13.71
C ALA A 450 -6.85 -1.48 -12.96
N PRO A 451 -6.01 -2.44 -13.36
CA PRO A 451 -5.92 -3.72 -12.66
C PRO A 451 -5.14 -3.59 -11.33
N THR A 452 -5.53 -4.38 -10.32
CA THR A 452 -4.69 -4.61 -9.15
C THR A 452 -3.59 -5.62 -9.49
N VAL A 453 -2.33 -5.19 -9.44
CA VAL A 453 -1.16 -6.00 -9.78
C VAL A 453 -0.08 -5.94 -8.69
N LEU A 454 0.83 -6.91 -8.70
CA LEU A 454 2.06 -6.86 -7.92
C LEU A 454 3.23 -6.55 -8.86
N ALA A 455 3.83 -5.37 -8.73
CA ALA A 455 5.03 -5.01 -9.47
C ALA A 455 6.26 -5.55 -8.73
N ALA A 456 7.12 -6.32 -9.42
CA ALA A 456 8.28 -6.97 -8.82
C ALA A 456 9.56 -6.73 -9.61
N TYR A 457 10.56 -6.14 -8.95
CA TYR A 457 11.84 -5.76 -9.55
C TYR A 457 12.98 -6.56 -8.94
N ALA A 458 13.78 -7.22 -9.79
CA ALA A 458 14.93 -7.97 -9.34
C ALA A 458 16.09 -7.03 -9.00
N LEU A 459 16.61 -7.12 -7.77
CA LEU A 459 17.80 -6.40 -7.32
C LEU A 459 19.05 -7.19 -7.68
N PHE A 460 20.02 -6.49 -8.28
CA PHE A 460 21.33 -7.05 -8.61
C PHE A 460 22.38 -6.55 -7.61
N PRO A 461 23.32 -7.41 -7.18
CA PRO A 461 24.47 -6.95 -6.41
C PRO A 461 25.23 -5.85 -7.16
N LYS A 462 25.85 -4.93 -6.41
CA LYS A 462 26.65 -3.83 -6.98
C LYS A 462 27.65 -4.36 -8.02
N GLY A 463 27.62 -3.76 -9.22
CA GLY A 463 28.47 -4.17 -10.35
C GLY A 463 27.91 -5.32 -11.20
N GLN A 464 26.73 -5.87 -10.89
CA GLN A 464 26.03 -6.82 -11.74
C GLN A 464 24.84 -6.14 -12.45
N SER A 465 24.67 -6.43 -13.73
CA SER A 465 23.50 -6.04 -14.52
C SER A 465 22.76 -7.27 -15.04
N PRO A 466 21.48 -7.16 -15.39
CA PRO A 466 20.84 -8.18 -16.21
C PRO A 466 21.64 -8.29 -17.52
N GLY A 467 22.24 -9.45 -17.79
CA GLY A 467 22.82 -9.73 -19.10
C GLY A 467 21.74 -9.49 -20.17
N ARG A 468 22.09 -8.79 -21.26
CA ARG A 468 21.20 -8.33 -22.35
C ARG A 468 19.88 -9.09 -22.38
N VAL A 469 18.84 -8.52 -21.77
CA VAL A 469 17.47 -9.01 -21.96
C VAL A 469 17.09 -8.54 -23.36
N ARG A 470 17.10 -9.46 -24.32
CA ARG A 470 16.40 -9.23 -25.58
C ARG A 470 14.92 -9.08 -25.23
N SER A 471 14.43 -7.84 -25.22
CA SER A 471 13.00 -7.55 -25.29
C SER A 471 12.46 -8.29 -26.51
N LEU A 472 11.73 -9.39 -26.29
CA LEU A 472 10.82 -9.92 -27.28
C LEU A 472 9.62 -8.96 -27.28
N ALA A 473 9.76 -7.87 -28.03
CA ALA A 473 8.64 -7.00 -28.35
C ALA A 473 7.69 -7.79 -29.24
N TYR A 474 6.65 -8.37 -28.66
CA TYR A 474 5.45 -8.73 -29.42
C TYR A 474 4.53 -7.49 -29.42
N PRO A 475 3.94 -7.13 -30.57
CA PRO A 475 3.07 -5.97 -30.68
C PRO A 475 1.86 -6.13 -29.74
N ARG A 476 1.77 -5.28 -28.71
CA ARG A 476 0.73 -5.32 -27.66
C ARG A 476 -0.59 -4.61 -28.04
N THR A 477 -0.83 -4.33 -29.32
CA THR A 477 -2.01 -3.55 -29.74
C THR A 477 -3.08 -4.45 -30.35
N ILE A 478 -4.29 -4.39 -29.79
CA ILE A 478 -5.51 -4.97 -30.37
C ILE A 478 -5.72 -4.37 -31.75
N SER A 479 -5.98 -5.19 -32.77
CA SER A 479 -6.15 -4.69 -34.14
C SER A 479 -7.39 -3.79 -34.26
N ALA A 480 -7.23 -2.65 -34.93
CA ALA A 480 -8.35 -1.85 -35.41
C ALA A 480 -8.88 -2.53 -36.69
N GLY A 481 -10.00 -3.26 -36.61
CA GLY A 481 -10.55 -4.02 -37.72
C GLY A 481 -11.48 -5.16 -37.29
N PRO A 482 -11.92 -6.03 -38.23
CA PRO A 482 -12.89 -7.10 -37.98
C PRO A 482 -12.34 -8.25 -37.12
N GLY A 483 -11.10 -8.17 -36.62
CA GLY A 483 -10.44 -9.27 -35.94
C GLY A 483 -9.74 -10.25 -36.89
N ARG A 484 -9.02 -11.22 -36.34
CA ARG A 484 -8.21 -12.22 -37.07
C ARG A 484 -8.01 -13.48 -36.24
N GLU A 485 -7.65 -14.58 -36.89
CA GLU A 485 -7.25 -15.80 -36.18
C GLU A 485 -5.87 -15.64 -35.50
N PRO A 486 -5.59 -16.43 -34.45
CA PRO A 486 -4.28 -16.51 -33.83
C PRO A 486 -3.14 -16.72 -34.84
N GLN A 487 -2.11 -15.89 -34.74
CA GLN A 487 -0.95 -15.99 -35.62
C GLN A 487 -0.06 -17.18 -35.28
N ASP A 488 0.60 -17.71 -36.31
CA ASP A 488 1.67 -18.68 -36.13
C ASP A 488 2.86 -18.04 -35.43
N ILE A 489 3.42 -18.75 -34.46
CA ILE A 489 4.66 -18.38 -33.79
C ILE A 489 5.79 -19.31 -34.19
N ARG A 490 6.98 -18.72 -34.29
CA ARG A 490 8.17 -19.43 -34.76
C ARG A 490 8.53 -20.57 -33.81
N ALA A 491 8.78 -21.75 -34.38
CA ALA A 491 9.25 -22.90 -33.63
C ALA A 491 10.51 -22.58 -32.80
N PRO A 492 10.59 -23.06 -31.55
CA PRO A 492 11.76 -22.83 -30.71
C PRO A 492 12.97 -23.57 -31.27
N ALA A 493 14.17 -23.02 -31.04
CA ALA A 493 15.42 -23.64 -31.48
C ALA A 493 15.71 -25.00 -30.82
N LYS A 494 14.97 -25.36 -29.75
CA LYS A 494 15.02 -26.66 -29.08
C LYS A 494 13.61 -27.11 -28.72
N ALA A 495 13.30 -28.38 -28.98
CA ALA A 495 12.02 -28.98 -28.63
C ALA A 495 11.82 -29.03 -27.10
N VAL A 496 10.57 -28.86 -26.67
CA VAL A 496 10.20 -29.01 -25.25
C VAL A 496 10.32 -30.49 -24.88
N THR A 497 11.17 -30.79 -23.90
CA THR A 497 11.34 -32.17 -23.42
C THR A 497 10.13 -32.59 -22.59
N GLN A 498 9.43 -33.61 -23.07
CA GLN A 498 8.36 -34.28 -22.32
C GLN A 498 8.94 -35.40 -21.45
N PRO A 499 8.28 -35.75 -20.32
CA PRO A 499 8.76 -36.81 -19.44
C PRO A 499 8.80 -38.17 -20.16
N ILE A 500 7.94 -38.37 -21.16
CA ILE A 500 7.87 -39.52 -22.05
C ILE A 500 7.60 -38.97 -23.47
N PRO A 501 8.34 -39.42 -24.51
CA PRO A 501 8.06 -39.01 -25.88
C PRO A 501 6.69 -39.51 -26.31
N PHE A 502 5.92 -38.65 -26.98
CA PHE A 502 4.57 -38.96 -27.45
C PHE A 502 4.36 -38.43 -28.87
N GLY A 503 4.24 -39.33 -29.84
CA GLY A 503 3.98 -38.97 -31.23
C GLY A 503 2.48 -38.90 -31.51
N HIS A 504 1.91 -37.69 -31.63
CA HIS A 504 0.48 -37.51 -31.95
C HIS A 504 0.14 -38.13 -33.30
N GLN A 505 1.02 -37.97 -34.29
CA GLN A 505 0.87 -38.55 -35.63
C GLN A 505 0.65 -40.06 -35.60
N GLN A 506 1.39 -40.79 -34.76
CA GLN A 506 1.27 -42.25 -34.67
C GLN A 506 -0.09 -42.68 -34.10
N HIS A 507 -0.61 -41.94 -33.12
CA HIS A 507 -1.89 -42.26 -32.49
C HIS A 507 -3.09 -41.89 -33.38
N VAL A 508 -3.00 -40.77 -34.09
CA VAL A 508 -4.02 -40.37 -35.07
C VAL A 508 -4.05 -41.36 -36.25
N GLN A 509 -2.89 -41.79 -36.75
CA GLN A 509 -2.80 -42.83 -37.79
C GLN A 509 -3.35 -44.19 -37.33
N ALA A 510 -3.31 -44.47 -36.02
CA ALA A 510 -3.92 -45.65 -35.41
C ALA A 510 -5.45 -45.51 -35.20
N GLY A 511 -6.06 -44.42 -35.67
CA GLY A 511 -7.51 -44.20 -35.60
C GLY A 511 -8.00 -43.49 -34.35
N MET A 512 -7.11 -42.92 -33.52
CA MET A 512 -7.51 -42.16 -32.33
C MET A 512 -7.87 -40.71 -32.68
N ASN A 513 -8.91 -40.19 -32.02
CA ASN A 513 -9.28 -38.78 -32.10
C ASN A 513 -8.66 -37.96 -30.96
N CYS A 514 -8.55 -36.64 -31.13
CA CYS A 514 -7.98 -35.76 -30.10
C CYS A 514 -8.75 -35.83 -28.78
N ASP A 515 -10.08 -35.92 -28.84
CA ASP A 515 -10.95 -36.02 -27.67
C ASP A 515 -10.78 -37.36 -26.93
N SER A 516 -10.37 -38.42 -27.61
CA SER A 516 -10.09 -39.73 -26.99
C SER A 516 -9.02 -39.66 -25.90
N CYS A 517 -8.13 -38.67 -25.98
CA CYS A 517 -7.15 -38.37 -24.94
C CYS A 517 -7.47 -37.07 -24.18
N HIS A 518 -8.11 -36.09 -24.84
CA HIS A 518 -8.46 -34.80 -24.26
C HIS A 518 -9.97 -34.70 -24.02
N GLN A 519 -10.43 -35.28 -22.92
CA GLN A 519 -11.84 -35.31 -22.55
C GLN A 519 -12.24 -34.04 -21.75
N PRO A 520 -13.31 -33.32 -22.15
CA PRO A 520 -13.80 -32.15 -21.42
C PRO A 520 -14.82 -32.50 -20.31
N ALA A 521 -15.48 -33.66 -20.37
CA ALA A 521 -16.64 -33.98 -19.53
C ALA A 521 -16.32 -33.96 -18.01
N GLY A 522 -17.09 -33.18 -17.24
CA GLY A 522 -17.01 -33.14 -15.77
C GLY A 522 -15.92 -32.22 -15.17
N THR A 523 -15.25 -31.40 -15.99
CA THR A 523 -14.03 -30.65 -15.57
C THR A 523 -14.19 -29.13 -15.50
N ASN A 524 -15.42 -28.61 -15.51
CA ASN A 524 -15.73 -27.17 -15.65
C ASN A 524 -15.08 -26.54 -16.90
N GLY A 525 -15.09 -27.26 -18.03
CA GLY A 525 -14.63 -26.76 -19.33
C GLY A 525 -13.11 -26.77 -19.54
N LYS A 526 -12.33 -27.55 -18.77
CA LYS A 526 -10.88 -27.67 -18.92
C LYS A 526 -10.50 -28.96 -19.65
N MET A 527 -9.63 -28.88 -20.66
CA MET A 527 -9.06 -30.11 -21.24
C MET A 527 -8.04 -30.73 -20.30
N GLN A 528 -8.16 -32.04 -20.11
CA GLN A 528 -7.22 -32.84 -19.33
C GLN A 528 -6.42 -33.77 -20.23
N ILE A 529 -5.32 -34.29 -19.70
CA ILE A 529 -4.53 -35.36 -20.30
C ILE A 529 -4.96 -36.63 -19.55
N PRO A 530 -5.13 -37.77 -20.23
CA PRO A 530 -5.66 -38.95 -19.58
C PRO A 530 -4.62 -39.52 -18.60
N GLY A 531 -5.07 -40.36 -17.67
CA GLY A 531 -4.19 -41.01 -16.72
C GLY A 531 -3.26 -42.00 -17.43
N VAL A 532 -2.17 -42.39 -16.75
CA VAL A 532 -1.23 -43.40 -17.30
C VAL A 532 -1.94 -44.75 -17.52
N ALA A 533 -2.97 -45.06 -16.73
CA ALA A 533 -3.78 -46.26 -16.90
C ALA A 533 -4.48 -46.32 -18.27
N ASP A 534 -4.94 -45.19 -18.78
CA ASP A 534 -5.59 -45.10 -20.10
C ASP A 534 -4.61 -45.39 -21.23
N CYS A 535 -3.37 -44.88 -21.13
CA CYS A 535 -2.31 -45.22 -22.08
C CYS A 535 -1.99 -46.72 -22.06
N MET A 536 -2.01 -47.32 -20.87
CA MET A 536 -1.68 -48.72 -20.67
C MET A 536 -2.81 -49.67 -21.10
N ALA A 537 -4.03 -49.20 -21.33
CA ALA A 537 -5.11 -50.02 -21.89
C ALA A 537 -4.73 -50.66 -23.25
N CYS A 538 -3.97 -49.94 -24.08
CA CYS A 538 -3.45 -50.46 -25.35
C CYS A 538 -1.99 -50.93 -25.21
N HIS A 539 -1.16 -50.20 -24.44
CA HIS A 539 0.27 -50.48 -24.34
C HIS A 539 0.65 -51.65 -23.41
N GLN A 540 -0.34 -52.35 -22.86
CA GLN A 540 -0.15 -53.68 -22.29
C GLN A 540 0.27 -54.74 -23.33
N SER A 541 -0.10 -54.54 -24.61
CA SER A 541 0.22 -55.46 -25.71
C SER A 541 0.95 -54.81 -26.89
N ILE A 542 0.96 -53.47 -26.98
CA ILE A 542 1.58 -52.72 -28.08
C ILE A 542 2.91 -52.09 -27.66
N LYS A 543 3.99 -52.37 -28.41
CA LYS A 543 5.35 -51.81 -28.20
C LYS A 543 5.87 -51.99 -26.76
N THR A 544 5.60 -53.13 -26.14
CA THR A 544 5.95 -53.45 -24.74
C THR A 544 7.45 -53.48 -24.48
N ASP A 545 8.25 -53.64 -25.52
CA ASP A 545 9.71 -53.58 -25.56
C ASP A 545 10.28 -52.15 -25.57
N SER A 546 9.47 -51.14 -25.91
CA SER A 546 9.92 -49.75 -25.99
C SER A 546 10.31 -49.20 -24.60
N PRO A 547 11.49 -48.54 -24.46
CA PRO A 547 11.91 -47.91 -23.22
C PRO A 547 10.88 -46.89 -22.67
N ALA A 548 10.15 -46.22 -23.57
CA ALA A 548 9.10 -45.27 -23.21
C ALA A 548 7.87 -45.97 -22.60
N ILE A 549 7.46 -47.10 -23.17
CA ILE A 549 6.32 -47.90 -22.67
C ILE A 549 6.68 -48.62 -21.37
N GLN A 550 7.89 -49.15 -21.25
CA GLN A 550 8.36 -49.70 -19.97
C GLN A 550 8.42 -48.65 -18.86
N LYS A 551 8.71 -47.38 -19.22
CA LYS A 551 8.64 -46.26 -18.27
C LYS A 551 7.19 -45.93 -17.90
N LEU A 552 6.25 -45.90 -18.84
CA LEU A 552 4.81 -45.77 -18.56
C LEU A 552 4.32 -46.88 -17.62
N ALA A 553 4.67 -48.14 -17.90
CA ALA A 553 4.30 -49.30 -17.09
C ALA A 553 4.88 -49.26 -15.67
N ARG A 554 6.08 -48.67 -15.48
CA ARG A 554 6.63 -48.41 -14.13
C ARG A 554 5.83 -47.32 -13.41
N VAL A 555 5.56 -46.21 -14.08
CA VAL A 555 4.80 -45.09 -13.50
C VAL A 555 3.40 -45.52 -13.08
N GLN A 556 2.72 -46.37 -13.86
CA GLN A 556 1.42 -46.94 -13.48
C GLN A 556 1.52 -47.85 -12.25
N ARG A 557 2.53 -48.73 -12.19
CA ARG A 557 2.70 -49.68 -11.06
C ARG A 557 3.01 -48.98 -9.75
N ASP A 558 3.79 -47.91 -9.80
CA ASP A 558 4.23 -47.18 -8.62
C ASP A 558 3.20 -46.12 -8.15
N ASP A 559 2.00 -46.08 -8.77
CA ASP A 559 0.95 -45.07 -8.56
C ASP A 559 1.46 -43.61 -8.60
N ASN A 560 2.44 -43.36 -9.47
CA ASN A 560 3.09 -42.07 -9.58
C ASN A 560 2.38 -41.17 -10.62
N LEU A 561 2.21 -39.89 -10.30
CA LEU A 561 1.68 -38.90 -11.25
C LEU A 561 2.74 -38.50 -12.29
N LEU A 562 2.42 -38.69 -13.58
CA LEU A 562 3.26 -38.23 -14.69
C LEU A 562 3.02 -36.73 -14.95
N SER A 563 3.96 -35.88 -14.53
CA SER A 563 3.87 -34.42 -14.75
C SER A 563 4.37 -34.04 -16.15
N TRP A 564 3.45 -33.84 -17.09
CA TRP A 564 3.75 -33.33 -18.43
C TRP A 564 4.27 -31.89 -18.40
N THR A 565 5.19 -31.56 -19.31
CA THR A 565 5.65 -30.18 -19.49
C THR A 565 4.61 -29.43 -20.30
N ARG A 566 3.93 -28.46 -19.67
CA ARG A 566 2.86 -27.67 -20.31
C ARG A 566 3.42 -26.82 -21.45
N VAL A 567 2.82 -26.94 -22.63
CA VAL A 567 3.25 -26.24 -23.85
C VAL A 567 2.52 -24.91 -24.05
N TYR A 568 1.23 -24.89 -23.72
CA TYR A 568 0.37 -23.70 -23.77
C TYR A 568 0.02 -23.26 -22.35
N THR A 569 0.44 -22.05 -21.96
CA THR A 569 0.16 -21.50 -20.63
C THR A 569 -0.55 -20.16 -20.78
N LEU A 570 -1.73 -20.05 -20.17
CA LEU A 570 -2.42 -18.77 -19.97
C LEU A 570 -2.10 -18.27 -18.56
N PRO A 571 -2.11 -16.94 -18.31
CA PRO A 571 -2.02 -16.40 -16.96
C PRO A 571 -3.11 -16.97 -16.05
N ASP A 572 -2.82 -17.14 -14.75
CA ASP A 572 -3.73 -17.84 -13.82
C ASP A 572 -5.09 -17.15 -13.61
N PHE A 573 -5.19 -15.85 -13.93
CA PHE A 573 -6.44 -15.08 -13.89
C PHE A 573 -7.25 -15.15 -15.19
N VAL A 574 -6.72 -15.79 -16.24
CA VAL A 574 -7.41 -15.98 -17.53
C VAL A 574 -8.06 -17.36 -17.56
N PHE A 575 -9.38 -17.38 -17.69
CA PHE A 575 -10.19 -18.57 -17.89
C PHE A 575 -10.40 -18.83 -19.38
N PHE A 576 -10.19 -20.09 -19.79
CA PHE A 576 -10.50 -20.55 -21.14
C PHE A 576 -11.30 -21.84 -21.07
N ASN A 577 -12.55 -21.77 -21.53
CA ASN A 577 -13.47 -22.91 -21.54
C ASN A 577 -13.41 -23.61 -22.91
N HIS A 578 -12.80 -24.79 -22.97
CA HIS A 578 -12.68 -25.56 -24.22
C HIS A 578 -14.03 -26.03 -24.76
N GLU A 579 -14.96 -26.39 -23.88
CA GLU A 579 -16.30 -26.86 -24.26
C GLU A 579 -17.08 -25.79 -25.03
N LYS A 580 -17.05 -24.54 -24.58
CA LYS A 580 -17.69 -23.41 -25.29
C LYS A 580 -17.12 -23.23 -26.71
N HIS A 581 -15.81 -23.40 -26.89
CA HIS A 581 -15.16 -23.23 -28.19
C HIS A 581 -15.42 -24.41 -29.12
N ILE A 582 -15.46 -25.63 -28.60
CA ILE A 582 -15.81 -26.84 -29.37
C ILE A 582 -17.28 -26.79 -29.79
N ASN A 583 -18.19 -26.38 -28.91
CA ASN A 583 -19.62 -26.20 -29.23
C ASN A 583 -19.85 -25.09 -30.27
N ALA A 584 -18.92 -24.14 -30.39
CA ALA A 584 -18.91 -23.13 -31.44
C ALA A 584 -18.20 -23.62 -32.74
N SER A 585 -17.90 -24.92 -32.85
CA SER A 585 -17.23 -25.54 -33.99
C SER A 585 -15.85 -24.94 -34.32
N VAL A 586 -15.14 -24.44 -33.30
CA VAL A 586 -13.77 -23.95 -33.48
C VAL A 586 -12.82 -25.14 -33.53
N ALA A 587 -12.13 -25.32 -34.65
CA ALA A 587 -11.16 -26.41 -34.81
C ALA A 587 -9.96 -26.22 -33.86
N CYS A 588 -9.47 -27.31 -33.27
CA CYS A 588 -8.33 -27.28 -32.34
C CYS A 588 -7.08 -26.63 -32.96
N ALA A 589 -6.87 -26.81 -34.26
CA ALA A 589 -5.73 -26.27 -35.00
C ALA A 589 -5.66 -24.73 -35.03
N VAL A 590 -6.80 -24.04 -34.82
CA VAL A 590 -6.84 -22.57 -34.72
C VAL A 590 -5.99 -22.07 -33.54
N CYS A 591 -6.02 -22.80 -32.42
CA CYS A 591 -5.29 -22.44 -31.19
C CYS A 591 -4.03 -23.29 -30.97
N HIS A 592 -3.94 -24.48 -31.58
CA HIS A 592 -2.85 -25.42 -31.33
C HIS A 592 -1.92 -25.66 -32.53
N GLY A 593 -2.28 -25.19 -33.72
CA GLY A 593 -1.58 -25.60 -34.96
C GLY A 593 -1.89 -27.06 -35.33
N GLU A 594 -1.20 -27.59 -36.33
CA GLU A 594 -1.42 -28.96 -36.84
C GLU A 594 -0.75 -30.01 -35.93
N VAL A 595 -1.15 -30.06 -34.66
CA VAL A 595 -0.60 -30.97 -33.63
C VAL A 595 -0.63 -32.42 -34.07
N LYS A 596 -1.65 -32.82 -34.83
CA LYS A 596 -1.79 -34.17 -35.39
C LYS A 596 -0.57 -34.62 -36.20
N ASP A 597 0.17 -33.68 -36.79
CA ASP A 597 1.33 -33.96 -37.65
C ASP A 597 2.66 -33.81 -36.89
N ARG A 598 2.61 -33.60 -35.57
CA ARG A 598 3.79 -33.32 -34.74
C ARG A 598 4.27 -34.55 -33.97
N GLU A 599 5.57 -34.78 -34.07
CA GLU A 599 6.30 -35.72 -33.21
C GLU A 599 6.64 -35.09 -31.85
N TYR A 600 6.88 -33.77 -31.82
CA TYR A 600 7.18 -32.99 -30.62
C TYR A 600 6.31 -31.75 -30.56
N LEU A 601 5.85 -31.39 -29.37
CA LEU A 601 4.99 -30.22 -29.17
C LEU A 601 5.79 -28.96 -28.85
N TRP A 602 5.37 -27.85 -29.44
CA TRP A 602 5.69 -26.50 -29.02
C TRP A 602 4.45 -25.63 -29.19
N GLN A 603 4.47 -24.41 -28.64
CA GLN A 603 3.39 -23.48 -28.86
C GLN A 603 3.49 -23.00 -30.31
N GLU A 604 2.52 -23.35 -31.16
CA GLU A 604 2.50 -22.98 -32.58
C GLU A 604 1.67 -21.74 -32.88
N LYS A 605 0.70 -21.44 -32.02
CA LYS A 605 -0.20 -20.31 -32.17
C LYS A 605 -0.07 -19.34 -31.00
N GLU A 606 -0.27 -18.07 -31.26
CA GLU A 606 -0.37 -17.03 -30.23
C GLU A 606 -1.64 -17.24 -29.37
N VAL A 607 -1.50 -17.35 -28.05
CA VAL A 607 -2.64 -17.42 -27.11
C VAL A 607 -2.69 -16.23 -26.17
N SER A 608 -2.30 -15.06 -26.67
CA SER A 608 -2.37 -13.79 -25.93
C SER A 608 -3.80 -13.28 -25.84
N MET A 609 -4.07 -12.35 -24.91
CA MET A 609 -5.37 -11.66 -24.88
C MET A 609 -5.68 -10.91 -26.17
N VAL A 610 -4.67 -10.40 -26.88
CA VAL A 610 -4.84 -9.78 -28.19
C VAL A 610 -5.37 -10.82 -29.20
N ALA A 611 -4.78 -12.01 -29.23
CA ALA A 611 -5.24 -13.10 -30.09
C ALA A 611 -6.66 -13.57 -29.75
N CYS A 612 -6.99 -13.67 -28.45
CA CYS A 612 -8.35 -14.02 -28.00
C CYS A 612 -9.39 -12.97 -28.45
N VAL A 613 -9.12 -11.68 -28.19
CA VAL A 613 -10.03 -10.59 -28.54
C VAL A 613 -10.19 -10.45 -30.05
N ASP A 614 -9.09 -10.53 -30.82
CA ASP A 614 -9.14 -10.47 -32.28
C ASP A 614 -9.94 -11.66 -32.85
N CYS A 615 -9.79 -12.87 -32.31
CA CYS A 615 -10.54 -14.04 -32.76
C CYS A 615 -12.03 -13.92 -32.43
N HIS A 616 -12.38 -13.40 -31.24
CA HIS A 616 -13.76 -13.15 -30.86
C HIS A 616 -14.41 -12.08 -31.75
N LYS A 617 -13.69 -11.01 -32.09
CA LYS A 617 -14.16 -10.01 -33.08
C LYS A 617 -14.45 -10.66 -34.44
N LEU A 618 -13.52 -11.49 -34.93
CA LEU A 618 -13.68 -12.20 -36.22
C LEU A 618 -14.93 -13.08 -36.23
N ARG A 619 -15.21 -13.73 -35.10
CA ARG A 619 -16.33 -14.68 -34.95
C ARG A 619 -17.59 -14.04 -34.36
N LYS A 620 -17.62 -12.70 -34.20
CA LYS A 620 -18.71 -11.94 -33.56
C LYS A 620 -19.12 -12.49 -32.18
N ALA A 621 -18.15 -12.98 -31.42
CA ALA A 621 -18.34 -13.49 -30.07
C ALA A 621 -18.14 -12.37 -29.03
N PRO A 622 -18.80 -12.45 -27.85
CA PRO A 622 -18.62 -11.46 -26.78
C PRO A 622 -17.17 -11.38 -26.27
N VAL A 623 -16.73 -10.17 -25.91
CA VAL A 623 -15.37 -9.89 -25.40
C VAL A 623 -15.38 -9.32 -23.98
N ASN A 624 -16.46 -9.55 -23.24
CA ASN A 624 -16.62 -9.04 -21.89
C ASN A 624 -15.54 -9.63 -20.96
N CYS A 625 -15.04 -8.80 -20.03
CA CYS A 625 -13.92 -9.17 -19.17
C CYS A 625 -14.22 -10.39 -18.28
N ASP A 626 -15.45 -10.53 -17.80
CA ASP A 626 -15.95 -11.63 -16.95
C ASP A 626 -15.97 -13.00 -17.66
N LEU A 627 -16.00 -13.00 -19.00
CA LEU A 627 -16.00 -14.24 -19.78
C LEU A 627 -14.61 -14.87 -19.87
N CYS A 628 -13.58 -14.03 -19.82
CA CYS A 628 -12.19 -14.43 -19.99
C CYS A 628 -11.42 -14.35 -18.69
N HIS A 629 -11.85 -13.56 -17.70
CA HIS A 629 -11.14 -13.36 -16.44
C HIS A 629 -12.03 -13.68 -15.24
N ASN A 630 -11.43 -14.20 -14.17
CA ASN A 630 -12.12 -14.29 -12.88
C ASN A 630 -12.15 -12.91 -12.23
N ILE A 631 -13.26 -12.18 -12.40
CA ILE A 631 -13.44 -10.82 -11.87
C ILE A 631 -14.08 -10.77 -10.47
N GLY A 632 -14.07 -11.88 -9.72
CA GLY A 632 -14.42 -11.88 -8.30
C GLY A 632 -15.90 -11.60 -8.00
N HIS A 633 -16.78 -12.51 -8.43
CA HIS A 633 -18.10 -12.66 -7.81
C HIS A 633 -18.04 -13.65 -6.64
#